data_AF-A0ABC8BVY3-F1
#
_entry.id   AF-A0ABC8BVY3-F1
#
_cell.length_a   1.000
_cell.length_b   1.000
_cell.length_c   1.000
_cell.angle_alpha   90.00
_cell.angle_beta   90.00
_cell.angle_gamma   90.00
#
_symmetry.space_group_name_H-M   'P 1'
#
loop_
_entity.id
_entity.type
_entity.pdbx_description
1 polymer ?
#
loop_
_entity_poly.entity_id
_entity_poly.type
_entity_poly.pdbx_seq_one_letter_code
_entity_poly.pdbx_strand_id
1 'polypeptide(L)'
;MTPLTPQHDDADGPDSSWWRSAAACSGMPPQVVFARRERDAAPALQACARCPVLRRCEETVAPADSWFDGVSAGRLWRNGRPVTRHTSQHRGER
;
A
#
# COMPACT_ATOMS: atom_id res chain seq x y z
N MET A 1 -26.26 -12.52 -37.92
CA MET A 1 -25.55 -13.29 -36.87
C MET A 1 -24.21 -12.60 -36.67
N THR A 2 -24.17 -11.60 -35.79
CA THR A 2 -22.97 -10.78 -35.53
C THR A 2 -22.10 -11.51 -34.49
N PRO A 3 -20.79 -11.72 -34.71
CA PRO A 3 -19.96 -12.32 -33.69
C PRO A 3 -19.83 -11.34 -32.50
N LEU A 4 -20.18 -11.82 -31.31
CA LEU A 4 -19.86 -11.18 -30.04
C LEU A 4 -18.35 -11.23 -29.85
N THR A 5 -17.69 -10.10 -30.06
CA THR A 5 -16.37 -9.86 -29.47
C THR A 5 -16.53 -9.89 -27.95
N PRO A 6 -15.78 -10.72 -27.19
CA PRO A 6 -15.67 -10.51 -25.76
C PRO A 6 -14.88 -9.22 -25.57
N GLN A 7 -15.60 -8.12 -25.34
CA GLN A 7 -15.02 -6.88 -24.86
C GLN A 7 -14.62 -7.14 -23.41
N HIS A 8 -13.41 -7.69 -23.20
CA HIS A 8 -12.76 -7.53 -21.91
C HIS A 8 -12.44 -6.05 -21.73
N ASP A 9 -12.76 -5.60 -20.54
CA ASP A 9 -12.70 -4.24 -20.02
C ASP A 9 -11.23 -3.75 -19.99
N ASP A 10 -10.65 -3.40 -21.14
CA ASP A 10 -9.31 -2.81 -21.25
C ASP A 10 -9.33 -1.29 -20.97
N ALA A 11 -9.99 -0.89 -19.89
CA ALA A 11 -10.05 0.49 -19.41
C ALA A 11 -9.21 0.71 -18.14
N ASP A 12 -8.04 0.07 -18.04
CA ASP A 12 -7.01 0.42 -17.06
C ASP A 12 -5.69 0.67 -17.81
N GLY A 13 -5.37 1.95 -18.00
CA GLY A 13 -4.13 2.34 -18.66
C GLY A 13 -2.90 1.76 -17.93
N PRO A 14 -1.74 1.63 -18.61
CA PRO A 14 -0.50 1.07 -18.05
C PRO A 14 0.09 1.84 -16.83
N ASP A 15 -0.61 2.85 -16.33
CA ASP A 15 -0.20 3.77 -15.28
C ASP A 15 -0.80 3.49 -13.88
N SER A 16 -1.79 2.60 -13.75
CA SER A 16 -2.44 2.36 -12.45
C SER A 16 -1.66 1.41 -11.55
N SER A 17 -0.79 0.56 -12.10
CA SER A 17 -0.09 -0.50 -11.36
C SER A 17 1.43 -0.30 -11.23
N TRP A 18 2.06 0.59 -12.02
CA TRP A 18 3.52 0.81 -11.96
C TRP A 18 3.98 1.24 -10.56
N TRP A 19 3.17 2.06 -9.87
CA TRP A 19 3.50 2.51 -8.53
C TRP A 19 3.48 1.36 -7.52
N ARG A 20 2.64 0.33 -7.72
CA ARG A 20 2.65 -0.88 -6.89
C ARG A 20 3.96 -1.64 -7.08
N SER A 21 4.46 -1.74 -8.30
CA SER A 21 5.76 -2.35 -8.59
C SER A 21 6.92 -1.54 -8.02
N ALA A 22 6.84 -0.21 -8.04
CA ALA A 22 7.82 0.71 -7.46
C ALA A 22 7.74 0.81 -5.91
N ALA A 23 6.72 0.22 -5.28
CA ALA A 23 6.61 0.20 -3.83
C ALA A 23 7.73 -0.65 -3.23
N ALA A 24 8.40 -0.14 -2.19
CA ALA A 24 9.51 -0.85 -1.56
C ALA A 24 9.07 -2.18 -0.89
N CYS A 25 7.78 -2.33 -0.61
CA CYS A 25 7.18 -3.55 -0.06
C CYS A 25 6.65 -4.52 -1.14
N SER A 26 6.74 -4.20 -2.44
CA SER A 26 6.12 -4.98 -3.53
C SER A 26 6.65 -6.41 -3.68
N GLY A 27 7.91 -6.65 -3.31
CA GLY A 27 8.55 -7.97 -3.31
C GLY A 27 8.50 -8.72 -1.98
N MET A 28 7.80 -8.18 -0.97
CA MET A 28 7.74 -8.78 0.36
C MET A 28 6.61 -9.81 0.48
N PRO A 29 6.76 -10.81 1.37
CA PRO A 29 5.69 -11.76 1.60
C PRO A 29 4.44 -11.05 2.15
N PRO A 30 3.23 -11.44 1.70
CA PRO A 30 1.98 -10.78 2.11
C PRO A 30 1.75 -10.87 3.62
N GLN A 31 2.22 -11.94 4.28
CA GLN A 31 2.11 -12.04 5.74
C GLN A 31 2.89 -10.97 6.51
N VAL A 32 3.88 -10.31 5.88
CA VAL A 32 4.65 -9.20 6.45
C VAL A 32 3.98 -7.86 6.15
N VAL A 33 3.53 -7.66 4.90
CA VAL A 33 2.86 -6.41 4.48
C VAL A 33 1.50 -6.25 5.14
N PHE A 34 0.71 -7.33 5.21
CA PHE A 34 -0.62 -7.36 5.83
C PHE A 34 -0.57 -7.82 7.29
N ALA A 35 0.60 -7.79 7.92
CA ALA A 35 0.72 -8.22 9.31
C ALA A 35 -0.01 -7.25 10.25
N ARG A 36 -0.84 -7.78 11.14
CA ARG A 36 -1.57 -6.98 12.15
C ARG A 36 -0.70 -6.62 13.36
N ARG A 37 0.46 -7.27 13.50
CA ARG A 37 1.37 -7.16 14.63
C ARG A 37 2.62 -6.39 14.24
N GLU A 38 3.16 -5.64 15.20
CA GLU A 38 4.33 -4.81 15.00
C GLU A 38 5.55 -5.55 14.50
N ARG A 39 5.96 -6.55 15.27
CA ARG A 39 7.12 -7.38 15.00
C ARG A 39 7.12 -8.02 13.61
N ASP A 40 5.93 -8.39 13.14
CA ASP A 40 5.74 -9.08 11.87
C ASP A 40 5.70 -8.07 10.71
N ALA A 41 5.19 -6.86 10.96
CA ALA A 41 5.14 -5.74 10.02
C ALA A 41 6.44 -4.91 9.96
N ALA A 42 7.35 -5.08 10.92
CA ALA A 42 8.58 -4.30 11.04
C ALA A 42 9.41 -4.26 9.75
N PRO A 43 9.67 -5.38 9.03
CA PRO A 43 10.40 -5.33 7.77
C PRO A 43 9.69 -4.50 6.69
N ALA A 44 8.37 -4.61 6.58
CA ALA A 44 7.59 -3.78 5.65
C ALA A 44 7.63 -2.29 6.03
N LEU A 45 7.53 -1.96 7.32
CA LEU A 45 7.61 -0.58 7.80
C LEU A 45 8.97 0.05 7.50
N GLN A 46 10.06 -0.70 7.71
CA GLN A 46 11.42 -0.23 7.40
C GLN A 46 11.60 0.04 5.91
N ALA A 47 11.09 -0.83 5.04
CA ALA A 47 11.13 -0.60 3.60
C ALA A 47 10.24 0.59 3.19
N CYS A 48 9.03 0.67 3.72
CA CYS A 48 8.10 1.77 3.42
C CYS A 48 8.62 3.12 3.90
N ALA A 49 9.45 3.19 4.95
CA ALA A 49 10.03 4.45 5.45
C ALA A 49 10.85 5.22 4.40
N ARG A 50 11.36 4.55 3.36
CA ARG A 50 12.15 5.16 2.27
C ARG A 50 11.45 5.03 0.91
N CYS A 51 10.16 4.72 0.90
CA CYS A 51 9.45 4.38 -0.32
C CYS A 51 9.05 5.64 -1.11
N PRO A 52 9.31 5.70 -2.43
CA PRO A 52 9.00 6.87 -3.25
C PRO A 52 7.50 7.06 -3.51
N VAL A 53 6.69 6.00 -3.36
CA VAL A 53 5.25 5.99 -3.70
C VAL A 53 4.35 6.10 -2.47
N LEU A 54 4.86 6.62 -1.34
CA LEU A 54 4.10 6.71 -0.08
C LEU A 54 2.76 7.44 -0.23
N ARG A 55 2.75 8.60 -0.89
CA ARG A 55 1.54 9.42 -1.06
C ARG A 55 0.48 8.71 -1.91
N ARG A 56 0.91 8.16 -3.06
CA ARG A 56 0.03 7.39 -3.96
C ARG A 56 -0.51 6.13 -3.28
N CYS A 57 0.32 5.47 -2.47
CA CYS A 57 -0.08 4.30 -1.68
C CYS A 57 -1.17 4.65 -0.66
N GLU A 58 -1.04 5.77 0.05
CA GLU A 58 -2.07 6.25 0.99
C GLU A 58 -3.38 6.56 0.27
N GLU A 59 -3.31 7.35 -0.81
CA GLU A 59 -4.46 7.77 -1.61
C GLU A 59 -5.21 6.58 -2.23
N THR A 60 -4.47 5.58 -2.73
CA THR A 60 -5.09 4.44 -3.43
C THR A 60 -5.65 3.40 -2.48
N VAL A 61 -4.97 3.14 -1.35
CA VAL A 61 -5.47 2.19 -0.36
C VAL A 61 -6.60 2.82 0.46
N ALA A 62 -6.56 4.15 0.65
CA ALA A 62 -7.49 4.93 1.48
C ALA A 62 -7.78 4.18 2.79
N PRO A 63 -6.76 3.88 3.61
CA PRO A 63 -6.90 2.89 4.68
C PRO A 63 -7.96 3.28 5.72
N ALA A 64 -8.19 4.58 5.94
CA ALA A 64 -9.25 5.09 6.80
C ALA A 64 -10.66 4.76 6.31
N ASP A 65 -10.90 4.85 4.99
CA ASP A 65 -12.17 4.56 4.35
C ASP A 65 -12.38 3.06 4.09
N SER A 66 -11.29 2.35 3.80
CA SER A 66 -11.30 0.93 3.42
C SER A 66 -11.17 -0.05 4.60
N TRP A 67 -11.14 0.45 5.84
CA TRP A 67 -10.95 -0.37 7.05
C TRP A 67 -9.69 -1.26 7.01
N PHE A 68 -8.67 -0.77 6.32
CA PHE A 68 -7.49 -1.56 5.98
C PHE A 68 -6.71 -2.01 7.22
N ASP A 69 -6.22 -3.25 7.17
CA ASP A 69 -5.36 -3.87 8.17
C ASP A 69 -4.00 -4.20 7.53
N GLY A 70 -2.92 -3.61 8.03
CA GLY A 70 -1.57 -3.85 7.53
C GLY A 70 -0.76 -2.58 7.34
N VAL A 71 0.36 -2.68 6.64
CA VAL A 71 1.26 -1.55 6.38
C VAL A 71 0.82 -0.79 5.14
N SER A 72 0.52 0.49 5.29
CA SER A 72 0.24 1.41 4.19
C SER A 72 0.84 2.78 4.50
N ALA A 73 1.40 3.44 3.49
CA ALA A 73 2.01 4.76 3.63
C ALA A 73 3.07 4.85 4.76
N GLY A 74 3.85 3.77 4.98
CA GLY A 74 4.86 3.72 6.04
C GLY A 74 4.29 3.65 7.46
N ARG A 75 2.99 3.36 7.59
CA ARG A 75 2.28 3.26 8.87
C ARG A 75 1.60 1.91 8.97
N LEU A 76 1.52 1.37 10.19
CA LEU A 76 0.64 0.24 10.43
C LEU A 76 -0.78 0.77 10.63
N TRP A 77 -1.72 0.21 9.89
CA TRP A 77 -3.15 0.45 10.01
C TRP A 77 -3.82 -0.77 10.61
N ARG A 78 -4.83 -0.52 11.44
CA ARG A 78 -5.65 -1.55 12.01
C ARG A 78 -7.10 -1.10 12.06
N ASN A 79 -8.00 -1.83 11.41
CA ASN A 79 -9.39 -1.43 11.20
C ASN A 79 -9.51 0.01 10.69
N GLY A 80 -8.65 0.40 9.74
CA GLY A 80 -8.59 1.76 9.19
C GLY A 80 -8.11 2.85 10.16
N ARG A 81 -7.57 2.48 11.33
CA ARG A 81 -6.93 3.42 12.24
C ARG A 81 -5.41 3.27 12.20
N PRO A 82 -4.64 4.37 12.11
CA PRO A 82 -3.20 4.29 12.22
C PRO A 82 -2.83 3.85 13.63
N VAL A 83 -2.06 2.78 13.75
CA VAL A 83 -1.46 2.33 14.99
C VAL A 83 -0.23 3.21 15.22
N THR A 84 -0.37 4.20 16.11
CA THR A 84 0.74 5.05 16.52
C THR A 84 1.76 4.21 17.30
N ARG A 85 2.83 3.81 16.62
CA ARG A 85 4.07 3.44 17.29
C ARG A 85 4.74 4.73 17.71
N HIS A 86 5.12 4.86 18.97
CA HIS A 86 5.87 6.02 19.47
C HIS A 86 7.32 6.04 18.94
N THR A 87 7.56 5.88 17.64
CA THR A 87 8.89 6.09 17.06
C THR A 87 8.76 6.58 15.62
N SER A 88 9.41 7.71 15.34
CA SER A 88 9.79 8.17 13.99
C SER A 88 8.69 8.81 13.13
N GLN A 89 8.15 9.93 13.60
CA GLN A 89 7.64 10.96 12.71
C GLN A 89 8.81 11.61 11.95
N HIS A 90 9.32 10.96 10.89
CA HIS A 90 10.05 11.65 9.84
C HIS A 90 9.06 11.98 8.71
N ARG A 91 8.21 12.97 8.98
CA ARG A 91 7.44 13.69 7.97
C ARG A 91 8.02 15.11 7.90
N GLY A 92 8.40 15.53 6.70
CA GLY A 92 8.98 16.85 6.38
C GLY A 92 10.47 16.68 6.08
N GLU A 93 11.05 17.12 4.96
CA GLU A 93 10.69 18.19 4.04
C GLU A 93 11.85 18.31 3.02
N ARG A 94 11.55 18.45 1.72
CA ARG A 94 12.27 19.30 0.75
C ARG A 94 11.62 19.20 -0.62
#